data_AF-A0AAU9X1B8-F1
#
_entry.id   AF-A0AAU9X1B8-F1
#
_cell.length_a   1.000
_cell.length_b   1.000
_cell.length_c   1.000
_cell.angle_alpha   90.00
_cell.angle_beta   90.00
_cell.angle_gamma   90.00
#
_symmetry.space_group_name_H-M   'P 1'
#
loop_
_entity.id
_entity.type
_entity.pdbx_description
1 polymer ?
#
loop_
_entity_poly.entity_id
_entity_poly.type
_entity_poly.pdbx_seq_one_letter_code
_entity_poly.pdbx_strand_id
1 'polypeptide(L)'
;MIVDDLEKGGMNRQWCAEVKERLKSEKRYLKNNYRVHCNPEEALCPDHCRKFALSDEQDPDFQEKCSHQQNCNECQNLRNVLDEVKDKVRGPFWIPYGSEHRDALLYDFKLAQIF
;
A
#
# COMPACT_ATOMS: atom_id res chain seq x y z
N MET A 1 -0.28 15.22 -2.98
CA MET A 1 -0.38 13.75 -2.94
C MET A 1 0.91 13.24 -3.54
N ILE A 2 1.55 12.22 -2.97
CA ILE A 2 2.90 11.77 -3.37
C ILE A 2 3.05 11.66 -4.90
N VAL A 3 2.07 11.09 -5.61
CA VAL A 3 2.09 10.96 -7.07
C VAL A 3 2.00 12.31 -7.82
N ASP A 4 1.28 13.30 -7.29
CA ASP A 4 1.26 14.66 -7.87
C ASP A 4 2.62 15.34 -7.72
N ASP A 5 3.31 15.11 -6.61
CA ASP A 5 4.63 15.69 -6.38
C ASP A 5 5.68 14.98 -7.23
N LEU A 6 5.54 13.66 -7.44
CA LEU A 6 6.29 12.92 -8.44
C LEU A 6 6.12 13.54 -9.85
N GLU A 7 4.87 13.80 -10.24
CA GLU A 7 4.53 14.40 -11.54
C GLU A 7 5.13 15.81 -11.71
N LYS A 8 5.03 16.67 -10.69
CA LYS A 8 5.67 18.01 -10.69
C LYS A 8 7.19 17.91 -10.83
N GLY A 9 7.79 16.87 -10.24
CA GLY A 9 9.21 16.56 -10.36
C GLY A 9 9.63 15.95 -11.70
N GLY A 10 8.75 15.91 -12.70
CA GLY A 10 9.07 15.45 -14.05
C GLY A 10 8.82 13.97 -14.30
N MET A 11 8.16 13.26 -13.37
CA MET A 11 7.76 11.88 -13.60
C MET A 11 6.78 11.77 -14.79
N ASN A 12 6.84 10.65 -15.51
CA ASN A 12 6.02 10.41 -16.69
C ASN A 12 4.51 10.57 -16.37
N ARG A 13 3.82 11.43 -17.12
CA ARG A 13 2.41 11.76 -16.88
C ARG A 13 1.46 10.59 -17.12
N GLN A 14 1.74 9.74 -18.11
CA GLN A 14 0.92 8.55 -18.39
C GLN A 14 0.99 7.58 -17.21
N TRP A 15 2.20 7.31 -16.71
CA TRP A 15 2.40 6.53 -15.51
C TRP A 15 1.69 7.14 -14.29
N CYS A 16 1.81 8.46 -14.09
CA CYS A 16 1.15 9.15 -12.98
C CYS A 16 -0.39 9.00 -13.06
N ALA A 17 -0.97 9.10 -14.25
CA ALA A 17 -2.40 8.92 -14.45
C ALA A 17 -2.86 7.48 -14.14
N GLU A 18 -2.13 6.48 -14.65
CA GLU A 18 -2.42 5.06 -14.41
C GLU A 18 -2.35 4.69 -12.93
N VAL A 19 -1.29 5.14 -12.24
CA VAL A 19 -1.13 4.91 -10.80
C VAL A 19 -2.22 5.60 -9.99
N LYS A 20 -2.61 6.84 -10.35
CA LYS A 20 -3.72 7.54 -9.68
C LYS A 20 -5.04 6.77 -9.84
N GLU A 21 -5.34 6.24 -11.01
CA GLU A 21 -6.56 5.45 -11.22
C GLU A 21 -6.53 4.12 -10.45
N ARG A 22 -5.39 3.42 -10.44
CA ARG A 22 -5.20 2.21 -9.61
C ARG A 22 -5.41 2.53 -8.13
N LEU A 23 -4.77 3.57 -7.60
CA LEU A 23 -4.95 3.98 -6.20
C LEU A 23 -6.41 4.35 -5.87
N LYS A 24 -7.14 4.98 -6.81
CA LYS A 24 -8.58 5.24 -6.64
C LYS A 24 -9.40 3.95 -6.61
N SER A 25 -9.08 2.98 -7.47
CA SER A 25 -9.71 1.66 -7.49
C SER A 25 -9.47 0.92 -6.17
N GLU A 26 -8.23 0.83 -5.72
CA GLU A 26 -7.88 0.16 -4.47
C GLU A 26 -8.51 0.85 -3.25
N LYS A 27 -8.54 2.19 -3.23
CA LYS A 27 -9.26 2.94 -2.19
C LYS A 27 -10.75 2.61 -2.15
N ARG A 28 -11.38 2.37 -3.32
CA ARG A 28 -12.79 1.96 -3.40
C ARG A 28 -12.98 0.53 -2.89
N TYR A 29 -12.07 -0.37 -3.24
CA TYR A 29 -12.04 -1.73 -2.73
C TYR A 29 -11.98 -1.75 -1.19
N LEU A 30 -11.03 -1.03 -0.59
CA LEU A 30 -10.89 -0.92 0.86
C LEU A 30 -12.17 -0.42 1.55
N LYS A 31 -12.85 0.55 0.93
CA LYS A 31 -14.07 1.15 1.50
C LYS A 31 -15.29 0.23 1.43
N ASN A 32 -15.44 -0.51 0.33
CA ASN A 32 -16.71 -1.16 0.01
C ASN A 32 -16.66 -2.67 0.16
N ASN A 33 -15.56 -3.30 -0.26
CA ASN A 33 -15.48 -4.74 -0.48
C ASN A 33 -14.57 -5.44 0.52
N TYR A 34 -13.50 -4.77 0.96
CA TYR A 34 -12.52 -5.37 1.89
C TYR A 34 -13.16 -5.92 3.17
N ARG A 35 -14.14 -5.20 3.74
CA ARG A 35 -14.86 -5.68 4.93
C ARG A 35 -15.59 -7.01 4.70
N VAL A 36 -16.15 -7.22 3.51
CA VAL A 36 -16.83 -8.46 3.15
C VAL A 36 -15.82 -9.60 3.14
N HIS A 37 -14.66 -9.37 2.52
CA HIS A 37 -13.59 -10.36 2.45
C HIS A 37 -13.04 -10.73 3.83
N CYS A 38 -13.06 -9.82 4.81
CA CYS A 38 -12.65 -10.09 6.19
C CYS A 38 -13.67 -10.90 7.02
N ASN A 39 -14.77 -11.38 6.42
CA ASN A 39 -15.68 -12.30 7.09
C ASN A 39 -14.94 -13.62 7.40
N PRO A 40 -14.91 -14.10 8.66
CA PRO A 40 -14.22 -15.34 9.01
C PRO A 40 -14.65 -16.58 8.21
N GLU A 41 -15.87 -16.60 7.69
CA GLU A 41 -16.37 -17.70 6.85
C GLU A 41 -15.87 -17.63 5.40
N GLU A 42 -15.48 -16.45 4.92
CA GLU A 42 -15.05 -16.19 3.53
C GLU A 42 -13.57 -15.85 3.41
N ALA A 43 -12.89 -15.59 4.54
CA ALA A 43 -11.48 -15.23 4.56
C ALA A 43 -10.64 -16.42 4.07
N LEU A 44 -10.05 -16.28 2.89
CA LEU A 44 -9.16 -17.29 2.30
C LEU A 44 -7.70 -16.82 2.25
N CYS A 45 -7.44 -15.53 2.48
CA CYS A 45 -6.10 -14.96 2.51
C CYS A 45 -5.69 -14.43 3.90
N PRO A 46 -4.38 -14.39 4.20
CA PRO A 46 -3.87 -13.80 5.44
C PRO A 46 -4.32 -12.35 5.66
N ASP A 47 -4.33 -11.52 4.61
CA ASP A 47 -4.72 -10.10 4.67
C ASP A 47 -6.19 -9.89 5.05
N HIS A 48 -7.03 -10.92 4.96
CA HIS A 48 -8.44 -10.88 5.37
C HIS A 48 -8.68 -11.51 6.74
N CYS A 49 -7.69 -12.25 7.25
CA CYS A 49 -7.78 -12.89 8.54
C CYS A 49 -7.64 -11.86 9.64
N ARG A 50 -8.77 -11.33 10.14
CA ARG A 50 -8.80 -10.28 11.18
C ARG A 50 -7.93 -10.59 12.41
N LYS A 51 -7.88 -11.86 12.86
CA LYS A 51 -7.03 -12.25 13.99
C LYS A 51 -5.55 -12.05 13.69
N PHE A 52 -5.11 -12.52 12.52
CA PHE A 52 -3.73 -12.40 12.06
C PHE A 52 -3.37 -10.95 11.72
N ALA A 53 -4.26 -10.22 11.05
CA ALA A 53 -4.05 -8.82 10.69
C ALA A 53 -3.95 -7.88 11.91
N LEU A 54 -4.56 -8.26 13.04
CA LEU A 54 -4.46 -7.55 14.32
C LEU A 54 -3.41 -8.15 15.26
N SER A 55 -2.63 -9.12 14.80
CA SER A 55 -1.59 -9.75 15.61
C SER A 55 -0.41 -8.82 15.81
N ASP A 56 0.25 -8.94 16.96
CA ASP A 56 1.51 -8.26 17.22
C ASP A 56 2.64 -9.29 17.23
N GLU A 57 3.55 -9.21 16.25
CA GLU A 57 4.70 -10.12 16.18
C GLU A 57 5.68 -9.91 17.36
N GLN A 58 5.63 -8.78 18.05
CA GLN A 58 6.54 -8.44 19.16
C GLN A 58 5.96 -8.78 20.54
N ASP A 59 4.65 -8.99 20.65
CA ASP A 59 3.98 -9.36 21.90
C ASP A 59 3.45 -10.80 21.82
N PRO A 60 4.09 -11.77 22.50
CA PRO A 60 3.68 -13.17 22.48
C PRO A 60 2.22 -13.41 22.89
N ASP A 61 1.65 -12.55 23.73
CA ASP A 61 0.27 -12.67 24.19
C ASP A 61 -0.74 -12.22 23.11
N PHE A 62 -0.28 -11.45 22.11
CA PHE A 62 -1.08 -11.00 20.96
C PHE A 62 -0.60 -11.58 19.63
N GLN A 63 0.28 -12.59 19.66
CA GLN A 63 0.68 -13.33 18.46
C GLN A 63 -0.44 -14.29 18.04
N GLU A 64 -1.02 -14.02 16.87
CA GLU A 64 -1.98 -14.90 16.20
C GLU A 64 -1.34 -15.45 14.93
N LYS A 65 -1.57 -16.74 14.64
CA LYS A 65 -1.14 -17.37 13.37
C LYS A 65 -2.36 -17.60 12.49
N CYS A 66 -2.21 -17.48 11.17
CA CYS A 66 -3.22 -17.94 10.23
C CYS A 66 -2.70 -19.07 9.33
N SER A 67 -3.60 -19.95 8.91
CA SER A 67 -3.35 -21.04 7.96
C SER A 67 -3.82 -20.70 6.54
N HIS A 68 -4.32 -19.49 6.32
CA HIS A 68 -4.80 -19.03 5.02
C HIS A 68 -3.61 -18.93 4.04
N GLN A 69 -3.76 -19.51 2.85
CA GLN A 69 -2.68 -19.60 1.86
C GLN A 69 -3.01 -18.88 0.54
N GLN A 70 -4.27 -18.50 0.33
CA GLN A 70 -4.63 -17.82 -0.91
C GLN A 70 -4.14 -16.38 -0.87
N ASN A 71 -3.84 -15.83 -2.04
CA ASN A 71 -3.61 -14.40 -2.19
C ASN A 71 -4.90 -13.75 -2.72
N CYS A 72 -5.25 -12.59 -2.16
CA CYS A 72 -6.33 -11.78 -2.71
C CYS A 72 -5.75 -10.86 -3.78
N ASN A 73 -6.34 -10.89 -4.98
CA ASN A 73 -5.87 -10.11 -6.13
C ASN A 73 -5.89 -8.61 -5.84
N GLU A 74 -6.93 -8.11 -5.18
CA GLU A 74 -7.07 -6.70 -4.80
C GLU A 74 -6.03 -6.31 -3.75
N CYS A 75 -5.85 -7.12 -2.70
CA CYS A 75 -4.79 -6.89 -1.70
C CYS A 75 -3.40 -6.89 -2.33
N GLN A 76 -3.15 -7.81 -3.28
CA GLN A 76 -1.89 -7.87 -4.01
C GLN A 76 -1.70 -6.67 -4.93
N ASN A 77 -2.75 -6.23 -5.64
CA ASN A 77 -2.71 -5.04 -6.49
C ASN A 77 -2.42 -3.77 -5.69
N LEU A 78 -3.02 -3.63 -4.50
CA LEU A 78 -2.73 -2.55 -3.57
C LEU A 78 -1.26 -2.56 -3.12
N ARG A 79 -0.72 -3.72 -2.70
CA ARG A 79 0.70 -3.84 -2.35
C ARG A 79 1.60 -3.44 -3.53
N ASN A 80 1.31 -3.99 -4.71
CA ASN A 80 2.08 -3.72 -5.93
C ASN A 80 2.09 -2.23 -6.31
N VAL A 81 0.94 -1.54 -6.27
CA VAL A 81 0.90 -0.11 -6.60
C VAL A 81 1.63 0.75 -5.57
N LEU A 82 1.56 0.37 -4.28
CA LEU A 82 2.30 1.06 -3.23
C LEU A 82 3.81 0.86 -3.38
N ASP A 83 4.27 -0.36 -3.63
CA ASP A 83 5.68 -0.66 -3.85
C ASP A 83 6.21 0.04 -5.11
N GLU A 84 5.42 0.08 -6.19
CA GLU A 84 5.78 0.82 -7.40
C GLU A 84 5.97 2.32 -7.14
N VAL A 85 5.06 2.94 -6.38
CA VAL A 85 5.19 4.36 -5.97
C VAL A 85 6.45 4.54 -5.10
N LYS A 86 6.68 3.65 -4.14
CA LYS A 86 7.84 3.67 -3.25
C LYS A 86 9.15 3.60 -4.03
N ASP A 87 9.22 2.72 -5.04
CA ASP A 87 10.39 2.56 -5.88
C ASP A 87 10.64 3.80 -6.74
N LYS A 88 9.59 4.46 -7.22
CA LYS A 88 9.75 5.76 -7.90
C LYS A 88 10.24 6.86 -6.97
N VAL A 89 9.78 6.89 -5.72
CA VAL A 89 10.29 7.85 -4.71
C VAL A 89 11.78 7.59 -4.39
N ARG A 90 12.18 6.32 -4.31
CA ARG A 90 13.57 5.92 -4.02
C ARG A 90 14.50 6.03 -5.22
N GLY A 91 13.96 6.05 -6.44
CA GLY A 91 14.72 6.00 -7.67
C GLY A 91 15.65 7.21 -7.86
N PRO A 92 16.83 7.01 -8.46
CA PRO A 92 17.82 8.08 -8.65
C PRO A 92 17.38 9.15 -9.66
N PHE A 93 16.35 8.86 -10.48
CA PHE A 93 15.83 9.77 -11.50
C PHE A 93 14.92 10.87 -10.94
N TRP A 94 14.48 10.75 -9.68
CA TRP A 94 13.63 11.74 -9.06
C TRP A 94 14.39 12.50 -7.97
N ILE A 95 15.08 13.58 -8.37
CA ILE A 95 15.75 14.52 -7.45
C ILE A 95 15.43 15.96 -7.86
N PRO A 96 14.16 16.39 -7.88
CA PRO A 96 13.82 17.71 -8.40
C PRO A 96 14.21 18.84 -7.43
N TYR A 97 14.31 18.53 -6.12
CA TYR A 97 14.47 19.51 -5.05
C TYR A 97 15.56 19.14 -4.01
N GLY A 98 16.48 18.22 -4.37
CA GLY A 98 17.54 17.73 -3.46
C GLY A 98 17.13 16.55 -2.57
N SER A 99 18.05 16.08 -1.72
CA SER A 99 17.86 14.88 -0.88
C SER A 99 16.84 15.08 0.24
N GLU A 100 16.77 16.27 0.84
CA GLU A 100 15.85 16.56 1.95
C GLU A 100 14.38 16.37 1.57
N HIS A 101 14.00 16.78 0.35
CA HIS A 101 12.63 16.63 -0.13
C HIS A 101 12.27 15.17 -0.43
N ARG A 102 13.23 14.38 -0.93
CA ARG A 102 13.05 12.93 -1.10
C ARG A 102 12.85 12.25 0.25
N ASP A 103 13.63 12.62 1.26
CA ASP A 103 13.53 12.05 2.59
C ASP A 103 12.18 12.41 3.25
N ALA A 104 11.68 13.63 3.03
CA ALA A 104 10.34 14.05 3.44
C ALA A 104 9.23 13.19 2.79
N LEU A 105 9.32 12.92 1.48
CA LEU A 105 8.33 12.04 0.83
C LEU A 105 8.43 10.58 1.27
N LEU A 106 9.63 10.08 1.56
CA LEU A 106 9.80 8.75 2.15
C LEU A 106 9.17 8.68 3.54
N TYR A 107 9.27 9.75 4.32
CA TYR A 107 8.62 9.86 5.61
C TYR A 107 7.09 9.90 5.46
N ASP A 108 6.55 10.73 4.57
CA ASP A 108 5.11 10.79 4.28
C ASP A 108 4.58 9.45 3.77
N PHE A 109 5.34 8.78 2.90
CA PHE A 109 5.00 7.43 2.41
C PHE A 109 4.98 6.43 3.57
N LYS A 110 5.98 6.46 4.46
CA LYS A 110 6.03 5.60 5.64
C LYS A 110 4.83 5.86 6.55
N LEU A 111 4.45 7.11 6.78
CA LEU A 111 3.25 7.45 7.56
C LEU A 111 1.97 6.92 6.90
N ALA A 112 1.88 7.00 5.56
CA ALA A 112 0.72 6.48 4.83
C ALA A 112 0.59 4.94 4.88
N GLN A 113 1.67 4.21 5.16
CA GLN A 113 1.66 2.74 5.32
C GLN A 113 1.23 2.28 6.73
N ILE A 114 1.00 3.19 7.70
CA ILE A 114 0.58 2.84 9.07
C ILE A 114 -0.95 2.59 9.16
N PHE A 115 -1.64 2.52 8.02
CA PHE A 115 -3.06 2.17 7.91
C PHE A 115 -3.24 0.88 7.12
#